data_AF-A0A3A0BR93-F1
#
_entry.id   AF-A0A3A0BR93-F1
#
_cell.length_a   1.000
_cell.length_b   1.000
_cell.length_c   1.000
_cell.angle_alpha   90.00
_cell.angle_beta   90.00
_cell.angle_gamma   90.00
#
_symmetry.space_group_name_H-M   'P 1'
#
loop_
_entity.id
_entity.type
_entity.pdbx_description
1 polymer ?
#
loop_
_entity_poly.entity_id
_entity_poly.type
_entity_poly.pdbx_seq_one_letter_code
_entity_poly.pdbx_strand_id
1 'polypeptide(L)'
;MSAKPLTLEQQNWLKANATLPAIFLFVLLTILCGMFACLFTGLRENLPFIIFLAVSGLLMLAVLAATSLHIYNNLMDLRSGTAQVLEARLAHKRHTSRSPKTFYAEFEGIGSVIIMGDVYETLEEGKIYRVAYSPKTRRGWEIDALP
;
A
#
# COMPACT_ATOMS: atom_id res chain seq x y z
N MET A 1 20.42 11.96 -7.63
CA MET A 1 19.07 11.38 -7.79
C MET A 1 18.34 12.19 -8.84
N SER A 2 17.82 11.54 -9.88
CA SER A 2 16.99 12.21 -10.90
C SER A 2 15.51 12.03 -10.55
N ALA A 3 14.65 12.96 -10.96
CA ALA A 3 13.21 12.88 -10.75
C ALA A 3 12.50 13.00 -12.10
N LYS A 4 11.50 12.15 -12.32
CA LYS A 4 10.66 12.14 -13.52
C LYS A 4 9.23 12.52 -13.13
N PRO A 5 8.53 13.37 -13.89
CA PRO A 5 7.12 13.67 -13.62
C PRO A 5 6.27 12.39 -13.74
N LEU A 6 5.28 12.24 -12.86
CA LEU A 6 4.36 11.12 -12.91
C LEU A 6 3.46 11.22 -14.16
N THR A 7 3.31 10.10 -14.86
CA THR A 7 2.37 10.01 -15.98
C THR A 7 0.92 10.08 -15.49
N LEU A 8 -0.01 10.36 -16.40
CA LEU A 8 -1.44 10.44 -16.06
C LEU A 8 -1.95 9.11 -15.46
N GLU A 9 -1.49 7.97 -16.00
CA GLU A 9 -1.86 6.64 -15.48
C GLU A 9 -1.33 6.41 -14.07
N GLN A 10 -0.08 6.79 -13.79
CA GLN A 10 0.53 6.66 -12.47
C GLN A 10 -0.20 7.53 -11.43
N GLN A 11 -0.57 8.76 -11.81
CA GLN A 11 -1.38 9.65 -10.97
C GLN A 11 -2.77 9.07 -10.71
N ASN A 12 -3.43 8.53 -11.73
CA ASN A 12 -4.75 7.92 -11.59
C ASN A 12 -4.69 6.68 -10.69
N TRP A 13 -3.65 5.87 -10.80
CA TRP A 13 -3.42 4.73 -9.91
C TRP A 13 -3.27 5.18 -8.45
N LEU A 14 -2.45 6.21 -8.17
CA LEU A 14 -2.28 6.75 -6.82
C LEU A 14 -3.59 7.34 -6.26
N LYS A 15 -4.36 8.05 -7.09
CA LYS A 15 -5.68 8.59 -6.71
C LYS A 15 -6.66 7.46 -6.37
N ALA A 16 -6.71 6.41 -7.19
CA ALA A 16 -7.58 5.26 -6.95
C ALA A 16 -7.21 4.54 -5.64
N ASN A 17 -5.91 4.31 -5.39
CA ASN A 17 -5.43 3.65 -4.18
C ASN A 17 -5.55 4.52 -2.92
N ALA A 18 -5.59 5.84 -3.05
CA ALA A 18 -5.95 6.72 -1.93
C ALA A 18 -7.47 6.74 -1.67
N THR A 19 -8.29 6.74 -2.71
CA THR A 19 -9.74 7.01 -2.60
C THR A 19 -10.55 5.75 -2.28
N LEU A 20 -10.26 4.62 -2.94
CA LEU A 20 -11.05 3.39 -2.76
C LEU A 20 -11.00 2.85 -1.32
N PRO A 21 -9.82 2.75 -0.65
CA PRO A 21 -9.79 2.33 0.74
C PRO A 21 -10.52 3.30 1.68
N ALA A 22 -10.50 4.60 1.39
CA ALA A 22 -11.21 5.60 2.19
C ALA A 22 -12.72 5.42 2.10
N ILE A 23 -13.26 5.23 0.89
CA ILE A 23 -14.69 4.98 0.67
C ILE A 23 -15.10 3.68 1.36
N PHE A 24 -14.34 2.60 1.15
CA PHE A 24 -14.64 1.30 1.77
C PHE A 24 -14.64 1.38 3.29
N LEU A 25 -13.64 2.06 3.88
CA LEU A 25 -13.53 2.24 5.31
C LEU A 25 -14.70 3.05 5.87
N PHE A 26 -15.12 4.12 5.19
CA PHE A 26 -16.26 4.93 5.58
C PHE A 26 -17.57 4.13 5.58
N VAL A 27 -17.82 3.34 4.53
CA VAL A 27 -19.00 2.46 4.44
C VAL A 27 -18.98 1.41 5.55
N LEU A 28 -17.84 0.75 5.76
CA LEU A 28 -17.68 -0.27 6.79
C LEU A 28 -17.92 0.31 8.20
N LEU A 29 -17.33 1.48 8.49
CA LEU A 29 -17.55 2.18 9.77
C LEU A 29 -19.02 2.51 10.00
N THR A 30 -19.71 3.00 8.96
CA THR A 30 -21.13 3.36 9.05
C THR A 30 -21.98 2.13 9.41
N ILE A 31 -21.73 0.99 8.76
CA ILE A 31 -22.42 -0.27 9.02
C ILE A 31 -22.13 -0.75 10.45
N LEU A 32 -20.86 -0.76 10.85
CA LEU A 32 -20.45 -1.23 12.18
C LEU A 32 -21.05 -0.35 13.29
N CYS A 33 -20.99 0.98 13.15
CA CYS A 33 -21.62 1.91 14.09
C CYS A 33 -23.12 1.67 14.22
N GLY A 34 -23.82 1.42 13.11
CA GLY A 34 -25.25 1.08 13.12
C GLY A 34 -25.53 -0.21 13.91
N MET A 35 -24.78 -1.28 13.63
CA MET A 35 -24.93 -2.54 14.37
C MET A 35 -24.61 -2.37 15.86
N PHE A 36 -23.55 -1.65 16.20
CA PHE A 36 -23.19 -1.41 17.60
C PHE A 36 -24.26 -0.60 18.34
N ALA A 37 -24.85 0.42 17.70
CA ALA A 37 -25.95 1.18 18.29
C ALA A 37 -27.16 0.29 18.62
N CYS A 38 -27.55 -0.61 17.70
CA CYS A 38 -28.62 -1.57 17.95
C CYS A 38 -28.30 -2.53 19.11
N LEU A 39 -27.10 -3.11 19.13
CA LEU A 39 -26.71 -4.08 20.16
C LEU A 39 -26.56 -3.43 21.55
N PHE A 40 -26.08 -2.19 21.62
CA PHE A 40 -25.90 -1.47 22.88
C PHE A 40 -27.25 -1.20 23.59
N THR A 41 -28.34 -1.04 22.83
CA THR A 41 -29.69 -0.89 23.40
C THR A 41 -30.29 -2.18 23.96
N GLY A 42 -29.83 -3.36 23.50
CA GLY A 42 -30.42 -4.66 23.85
C GLY A 42 -29.68 -5.48 24.90
N LEU A 43 -28.39 -5.25 25.12
CA LEU A 43 -27.51 -6.12 25.93
C LEU A 43 -26.79 -5.37 27.05
N ARG A 44 -27.53 -4.51 27.75
CA ARG A 44 -27.04 -3.77 28.92
C ARG A 44 -26.56 -4.78 29.98
N GLU A 45 -25.29 -4.69 30.37
CA GLU A 45 -24.69 -5.42 31.51
C GLU A 45 -24.09 -6.83 31.27
N ASN A 46 -23.91 -7.25 30.00
CA ASN A 46 -23.21 -8.52 29.74
C ASN A 46 -21.67 -8.32 29.62
N LEU A 47 -20.91 -8.70 30.65
CA LEU A 47 -19.44 -8.54 30.69
C LEU A 47 -18.68 -9.10 29.44
N PRO A 48 -18.94 -10.34 28.96
CA PRO A 48 -18.31 -10.83 27.74
C PRO A 48 -18.65 -9.99 26.50
N PHE A 49 -19.83 -9.38 26.45
CA PHE A 49 -20.19 -8.46 25.37
C PHE A 49 -19.36 -7.17 25.43
N ILE A 50 -19.14 -6.60 26.62
CA ILE A 50 -18.27 -5.43 26.81
C ILE A 50 -16.83 -5.72 26.37
N ILE A 51 -16.29 -6.88 26.73
CA ILE A 51 -14.95 -7.31 26.31
C ILE A 51 -14.87 -7.44 24.78
N PHE A 52 -15.88 -8.07 24.16
CA PHE A 52 -15.96 -8.21 22.71
C PHE A 52 -15.99 -6.84 21.99
N LEU A 53 -16.76 -5.87 22.51
CA LEU A 53 -16.79 -4.51 22.00
C LEU A 53 -15.43 -3.84 22.08
N ALA A 54 -14.74 -3.96 23.22
CA ALA A 54 -13.44 -3.35 23.42
C ALA A 54 -12.38 -3.90 22.45
N VAL A 55 -12.32 -5.24 22.29
CA VAL A 55 -11.39 -5.89 21.35
C VAL A 55 -11.70 -5.51 19.91
N SER A 56 -12.98 -5.51 19.53
CA SER A 56 -13.41 -5.10 18.19
C SER A 56 -13.06 -3.65 17.90
N GLY A 57 -13.26 -2.74 18.86
CA GLY A 57 -12.87 -1.34 18.76
C GLY A 57 -11.35 -1.16 18.57
N LEU A 58 -10.55 -1.91 19.32
CA LEU A 58 -9.08 -1.87 19.19
C LEU A 58 -8.61 -2.37 17.81
N LEU A 59 -9.19 -3.46 17.31
CA LEU A 59 -8.93 -3.97 15.96
C LEU A 59 -9.31 -2.93 14.89
N MET A 60 -10.46 -2.27 15.05
CA MET A 60 -10.89 -1.19 14.14
C MET A 60 -9.92 -0.01 14.13
N LEU A 61 -9.39 0.40 15.28
CA LEU A 61 -8.37 1.44 15.37
C LEU A 61 -7.07 1.05 14.64
N ALA A 62 -6.64 -0.21 14.77
CA ALA A 62 -5.47 -0.70 14.06
C ALA A 62 -5.66 -0.68 12.53
N VAL A 63 -6.83 -1.12 12.06
CA VAL A 63 -7.18 -1.06 10.64
C VAL A 63 -7.23 0.40 10.16
N LEU A 64 -7.87 1.29 10.92
CA LEU A 64 -7.92 2.73 10.62
C LEU A 64 -6.54 3.34 10.50
N ALA A 65 -5.63 3.04 11.42
CA ALA A 65 -4.25 3.53 11.39
C ALA A 65 -3.50 3.04 10.15
N ALA A 66 -3.59 1.74 9.84
CA ALA A 66 -2.94 1.15 8.67
C ALA A 66 -3.49 1.74 7.35
N THR A 67 -4.81 1.85 7.22
CA THR A 67 -5.46 2.43 6.04
C THR A 67 -5.12 3.92 5.90
N SER A 68 -5.13 4.67 7.00
CA SER A 68 -4.76 6.10 6.99
C SER A 68 -3.32 6.31 6.54
N LEU A 69 -2.38 5.48 7.02
CA LEU A 69 -0.99 5.52 6.59
C LEU A 69 -0.84 5.18 5.10
N HIS A 70 -1.59 4.17 4.62
CA HIS A 70 -1.62 3.82 3.21
C HIS A 70 -2.10 4.99 2.33
N ILE A 71 -3.22 5.62 2.70
CA ILE A 71 -3.77 6.78 2.01
C ILE A 71 -2.77 7.94 2.03
N TYR A 72 -2.20 8.23 3.20
CA TYR A 72 -1.20 9.28 3.36
C TYR A 72 -0.01 9.10 2.43
N ASN A 73 0.55 7.89 2.33
CA ASN A 73 1.68 7.61 1.45
C ASN A 73 1.33 7.85 -0.03
N ASN A 74 0.16 7.41 -0.48
CA ASN A 74 -0.30 7.65 -1.86
C ASN A 74 -0.50 9.15 -2.14
N LEU A 75 -1.09 9.90 -1.20
CA LEU A 75 -1.28 11.34 -1.34
C LEU A 75 0.04 12.11 -1.33
N MET A 76 1.03 11.68 -0.53
CA MET A 76 2.36 12.30 -0.52
C MET A 76 3.09 12.10 -1.85
N ASP A 77 3.03 10.89 -2.43
CA ASP A 77 3.61 10.62 -3.74
C ASP A 77 2.83 11.36 -4.86
N LEU A 78 1.51 11.51 -4.72
CA LEU A 78 0.72 12.31 -5.66
C LEU A 78 1.07 13.80 -5.58
N ARG A 79 1.26 14.32 -4.35
CA ARG A 79 1.63 15.71 -4.09
C ARG A 79 3.05 16.05 -4.58
N SER A 80 3.99 15.11 -4.47
CA SER A 80 5.33 15.32 -5.05
C SER A 80 5.29 15.38 -6.57
N GLY A 81 4.28 14.78 -7.20
CA GLY A 81 4.07 14.78 -8.65
C GLY A 81 5.19 14.10 -9.44
N THR A 82 6.10 13.41 -8.75
CA THR A 82 7.36 12.94 -9.30
C THR A 82 7.71 11.55 -8.79
N ALA A 83 8.18 10.70 -9.69
CA ALA A 83 8.86 9.45 -9.37
C ALA A 83 10.37 9.72 -9.27
N GLN A 84 11.02 9.04 -8.33
CA GLN A 84 12.48 9.08 -8.23
C GLN A 84 13.09 8.04 -9.16
N VAL A 85 14.14 8.45 -9.86
CA VAL A 85 14.89 7.59 -10.79
C VAL A 85 16.30 7.39 -10.24
N LEU A 86 16.64 6.14 -10.00
CA LEU A 86 17.96 5.71 -9.54
C LEU A 86 18.43 4.48 -10.29
N GLU A 87 19.74 4.41 -10.51
CA GLU A 87 20.40 3.22 -11.02
C GLU A 87 20.85 2.38 -9.83
N ALA A 88 20.40 1.13 -9.79
CA ALA A 88 20.69 0.25 -8.68
C ALA A 88 20.80 -1.20 -9.16
N ARG A 89 21.70 -1.95 -8.51
CA ARG A 89 21.83 -3.38 -8.74
C ARG A 89 20.71 -4.12 -8.03
N LEU A 90 20.11 -5.09 -8.73
CA LEU A 90 19.12 -5.99 -8.13
C LEU A 90 19.84 -7.00 -7.24
N ALA A 91 19.58 -6.95 -5.94
CA ALA A 91 20.13 -7.88 -4.96
C ALA A 91 19.32 -9.18 -4.91
N HIS A 92 18.00 -9.08 -4.79
CA HIS A 92 17.14 -10.26 -4.63
C HIS A 92 15.71 -10.04 -5.12
N LYS A 93 15.05 -11.14 -5.50
CA LYS A 93 13.64 -11.18 -5.88
C LYS A 93 12.84 -12.04 -4.89
N ARG A 94 11.74 -11.50 -4.35
CA ARG A 94 10.81 -12.25 -3.49
C ARG A 94 9.36 -12.00 -3.87
N HIS A 95 8.48 -12.94 -3.55
CA HIS A 95 7.04 -12.76 -3.71
C HIS A 95 6.27 -13.34 -2.52
N THR A 96 5.06 -12.84 -2.28
CA THR A 96 4.18 -13.44 -1.27
C THR A 96 3.67 -14.81 -1.73
N SER A 97 3.54 -15.75 -0.81
CA SER A 97 2.95 -17.07 -1.09
C SER A 97 1.43 -17.00 -1.32
N ARG A 98 0.76 -16.02 -0.72
CA ARG A 98 -0.69 -15.82 -0.82
C ARG A 98 -1.09 -15.25 -2.19
N SER A 99 -2.26 -15.68 -2.70
CA SER A 99 -2.91 -15.10 -3.87
C SER A 99 -3.83 -13.93 -3.48
N PRO A 100 -3.82 -12.79 -4.22
CA PRO A 100 -2.92 -12.50 -5.34
C PRO A 100 -1.48 -12.26 -4.87
N LYS A 101 -0.51 -12.74 -5.65
CA LYS A 101 0.92 -12.59 -5.32
C LYS A 101 1.34 -11.13 -5.44
N THR A 102 2.05 -10.63 -4.45
CA THR A 102 2.77 -9.36 -4.52
C THR A 102 4.24 -9.66 -4.78
N PHE A 103 4.80 -9.01 -5.81
CA PHE A 103 6.17 -9.21 -6.26
C PHE A 103 7.04 -8.05 -5.77
N TYR A 104 8.17 -8.40 -5.15
CA TYR A 104 9.12 -7.46 -4.59
C TYR A 104 10.49 -7.70 -5.21
N ALA A 105 11.11 -6.63 -5.67
CA ALA A 105 12.50 -6.59 -6.08
C ALA A 105 13.29 -5.73 -5.09
N GLU A 106 14.40 -6.26 -4.58
CA GLU A 106 15.27 -5.57 -3.62
C GLU A 106 16.50 -5.02 -4.34
N PHE A 107 16.60 -3.69 -4.39
CA PHE A 107 17.66 -2.98 -5.08
C PHE A 107 18.64 -2.36 -4.07
N GLU A 108 19.94 -2.45 -4.36
CA GLU A 108 20.97 -1.86 -3.52
C GLU A 108 20.81 -0.34 -3.42
N GLY A 109 20.79 0.20 -2.20
CA GLY A 109 20.61 1.64 -1.94
C GLY A 109 19.17 2.17 -2.03
N ILE A 110 18.24 1.42 -2.63
CA ILE A 110 16.80 1.79 -2.70
C ILE A 110 15.99 0.99 -1.67
N GLY A 111 16.29 -0.30 -1.53
CA GLY A 111 15.55 -1.27 -0.73
C GLY A 111 14.48 -2.03 -1.54
N SER A 112 13.47 -2.54 -0.85
CA SER A 112 12.40 -3.33 -1.45
C SER A 112 11.38 -2.47 -2.20
N VAL A 113 11.18 -2.77 -3.48
CA VAL A 113 10.25 -2.09 -4.39
C VAL A 113 9.21 -3.10 -4.88
N ILE A 114 7.93 -2.69 -4.86
CA ILE A 114 6.81 -3.49 -5.35
C ILE A 114 6.72 -3.32 -6.87
N ILE A 115 6.74 -4.42 -7.60
CA ILE A 115 6.77 -4.42 -9.06
C ILE A 115 5.65 -5.30 -9.62
N MET A 116 5.37 -5.13 -10.92
CA MET A 116 4.40 -5.98 -11.62
C MET A 116 5.02 -7.35 -11.92
N GLY A 117 4.17 -8.39 -12.01
CA GLY A 117 4.63 -9.78 -12.11
C GLY A 117 5.37 -10.07 -13.42
N ASP A 118 4.90 -9.48 -14.52
CA ASP A 118 5.57 -9.51 -15.83
C ASP A 118 6.98 -8.92 -15.75
N VAL A 119 7.16 -7.75 -15.13
CA VAL A 119 8.48 -7.14 -14.92
C VAL A 119 9.34 -8.04 -14.03
N TYR A 120 8.78 -8.57 -12.93
CA TYR A 120 9.50 -9.44 -11.99
C TYR A 120 10.12 -10.67 -12.65
N GLU A 121 9.42 -11.27 -13.61
CA GLU A 121 9.90 -12.46 -14.33
C GLU A 121 11.10 -12.14 -15.23
N THR A 122 11.13 -10.95 -15.83
CA THR A 122 12.23 -10.50 -16.71
C THR A 122 13.49 -10.04 -15.98
N LEU A 123 13.39 -9.76 -14.67
CA LEU A 123 14.53 -9.25 -13.90
C LEU A 123 15.53 -10.37 -13.56
N GLU A 124 16.81 -10.07 -13.62
CA GLU A 124 17.91 -10.97 -13.27
C GLU A 124 18.71 -10.41 -12.09
N GLU A 125 18.92 -11.24 -11.07
CA GLU A 125 19.69 -10.85 -9.89
C GLU A 125 21.15 -10.56 -10.27
N GLY A 126 21.73 -9.54 -9.63
CA GLY A 126 23.08 -9.06 -9.91
C GLY A 126 23.20 -8.06 -11.06
N LYS A 127 22.17 -7.88 -11.89
CA LYS A 127 22.17 -6.86 -12.96
C LYS A 127 21.80 -5.48 -12.43
N ILE A 128 22.27 -4.44 -13.13
CA ILE A 128 21.98 -3.04 -12.82
C ILE A 128 20.80 -2.57 -13.66
N TYR A 129 19.86 -1.92 -12.99
CA TYR A 129 18.66 -1.39 -13.60
C TYR A 129 18.51 0.09 -13.28
N ARG A 130 17.91 0.83 -14.21
CA ARG A 130 17.37 2.15 -13.96
C ARG A 130 15.94 1.98 -13.45
N VAL A 131 15.71 2.32 -12.19
CA VAL A 131 14.45 2.13 -11.48
C VAL A 131 13.77 3.47 -11.26
N ALA A 132 12.61 3.66 -11.89
CA ALA A 132 11.69 4.76 -11.57
C ALA A 132 10.66 4.28 -10.55
N TYR A 133 10.62 4.88 -9.36
CA TYR A 133 9.74 4.43 -8.28
C TYR A 133 9.17 5.59 -7.45
N SER A 134 8.06 5.32 -6.77
CA SER A 134 7.45 6.23 -5.80
C SER A 134 8.07 6.06 -4.41
N PRO A 135 8.62 7.11 -3.77
CA PRO A 135 9.37 6.97 -2.51
C PRO A 135 8.55 6.50 -1.31
N LYS A 136 7.27 6.91 -1.18
CA LYS A 136 6.46 6.57 0.00
C LYS A 136 5.75 5.23 -0.16
N THR A 137 5.15 5.00 -1.32
CA THR A 137 4.45 3.73 -1.65
C THR A 137 5.40 2.61 -2.04
N ARG A 138 6.67 2.93 -2.35
CA ARG A 138 7.69 1.97 -2.83
C ARG A 138 7.25 1.19 -4.07
N ARG A 139 6.37 1.77 -4.89
CA ARG A 139 5.94 1.16 -6.15
C ARG A 139 6.94 1.48 -7.26
N GLY A 140 7.43 0.45 -7.93
CA GLY A 140 8.20 0.56 -9.15
C GLY A 140 7.27 0.82 -10.32
N TRP A 141 7.53 1.90 -11.04
CA TRP A 141 6.77 2.31 -12.21
C TRP A 141 7.38 1.83 -13.51
N GLU A 142 8.70 2.00 -13.64
CA GLU A 142 9.47 1.64 -14.83
C GLU A 142 10.80 1.06 -14.34
N ILE A 143 11.25 -0.05 -14.95
CA ILE A 143 12.51 -0.70 -14.63
C ILE A 143 13.17 -1.10 -15.93
N ASP A 144 14.20 -0.36 -16.32
CA ASP A 144 14.91 -0.56 -17.57
C ASP A 144 16.28 -1.18 -17.30
N ALA A 145 16.61 -2.24 -18.03
CA ALA A 145 17.95 -2.82 -17.99
C ALA A 145 18.96 -1.81 -18.56
N LEU A 146 20.05 -1.59 -17.84
CA LEU A 146 21.19 -0.85 -18.39
C LEU A 146 22.04 -1.81 -19.25
N PRO A 147 22.62 -1.30 -20.36
CA PRO A 147 23.50 -2.08 -21.22
C PRO A 147 24.78 -2.54 -20.51
#